data_AF-A0A933J8B9-F1
#
_entry.id   AF-A0A933J8B9-F1
#
_cell.length_a   1.000
_cell.length_b   1.000
_cell.length_c   1.000
_cell.angle_alpha   90.00
_cell.angle_beta   90.00
_cell.angle_gamma   90.00
#
_symmetry.space_group_name_H-M   'P 1'
#
loop_
_entity.id
_entity.type
_entity.pdbx_description
1 polymer ?
#
loop_
_entity_poly.entity_id
_entity_poly.type
_entity_poly.pdbx_seq_one_letter_code
_entity_poly.pdbx_strand_id
1 'polypeptide(L)'
;MKRVILTAAILTVFSSGIYAQKYPKFDQGVNLSDFLKAAAETSSLQVPSLLPEPITITVKTCNFNDMRLSGKWSPLPPNPGYFLGRFGRYVDGNTAYKYAEKYPPLLQPIQDPAAQLLLKDWDKINIGKGLLLGRASTLDNTDSGIYKRGIALNQEAAALNEEIDRYNADLAKYKKECTNVVSEKCTNWNNDLHKWHDGLVDRINKHNQAVANLKVEYNTFMASASTWFDDLTAWEQFILTFIEKAEALAHDTGNCTYDEWEPLQKAVDTYCHGVEFHCGQWNPTNPILDCPTWRLFLAKGLACYDARHNINTKCYNGGNPTHTEAENNAIKAIANCQKLINQFCWNSCGPIIPVRRYGLGF
;
A
#
# COMPACT_ATOMS: atom_id res chain seq x y z
N MET A 1 47.77 -14.23 -8.22
CA MET A 1 48.31 -13.07 -8.97
C MET A 1 49.45 -12.33 -8.26
N LYS A 2 49.44 -12.15 -6.94
CA LYS A 2 50.54 -11.46 -6.20
C LYS A 2 51.94 -12.11 -6.30
N ARG A 3 52.04 -13.43 -6.56
CA ARG A 3 53.33 -14.13 -6.74
C ARG A 3 53.97 -13.95 -8.13
N VAL A 4 53.19 -13.56 -9.15
CA VAL A 4 53.70 -13.44 -10.53
C VAL A 4 54.34 -12.06 -10.78
N ILE A 5 53.87 -11.03 -10.06
CA ILE A 5 54.39 -9.67 -10.17
C ILE A 5 55.78 -9.54 -9.52
N LEU A 6 56.05 -10.30 -8.45
CA LEU A 6 57.34 -10.28 -7.77
C LEU A 6 58.47 -10.92 -8.63
N THR A 7 58.15 -11.98 -9.38
CA THR A 7 59.13 -12.63 -10.28
C THR A 7 59.46 -11.77 -11.51
N ALA A 8 58.50 -11.00 -12.01
CA ALA A 8 58.70 -10.11 -13.16
C ALA A 8 59.56 -8.87 -12.82
N ALA A 9 59.43 -8.32 -11.61
CA ALA A 9 60.24 -7.18 -11.17
C ALA A 9 61.71 -7.55 -10.93
N ILE A 10 61.99 -8.79 -10.54
CA ILE A 10 63.37 -9.27 -10.36
C ILE A 10 64.05 -9.46 -11.72
N LEU A 11 63.34 -9.93 -12.74
CA LEU A 11 63.90 -10.17 -14.08
C LEU A 11 64.21 -8.89 -14.88
N THR A 12 63.51 -7.77 -14.64
CA THR A 12 63.79 -6.51 -15.33
C THR A 12 64.98 -5.73 -14.76
N VAL A 13 65.35 -5.97 -13.49
CA VAL A 13 66.56 -5.37 -12.90
C VAL A 13 67.84 -5.97 -13.51
N PHE A 14 67.81 -7.25 -13.92
CA PHE A 14 68.95 -7.92 -14.54
C PHE A 14 69.20 -7.56 -16.02
N SER A 15 68.23 -6.95 -16.72
CA SER A 15 68.39 -6.58 -18.15
C SER A 15 68.87 -5.14 -18.38
N SER A 16 68.96 -4.31 -17.34
CA SER A 16 69.56 -2.99 -17.44
C SER A 16 71.08 -3.08 -17.17
N GLY A 17 71.90 -2.84 -18.20
CA GLY A 17 73.38 -2.93 -18.15
C GLY A 17 74.09 -1.97 -17.17
N ILE A 18 73.35 -1.34 -16.27
CA ILE A 18 73.85 -0.37 -15.27
C ILE A 18 74.46 -1.10 -14.05
N TYR A 19 74.05 -2.34 -13.76
CA TYR A 19 74.54 -3.08 -12.59
C TYR A 19 75.92 -3.74 -12.79
N ALA A 20 76.27 -4.12 -14.02
CA ALA A 20 77.55 -4.78 -14.33
C ALA A 20 78.76 -3.85 -14.17
N GLN A 21 78.59 -2.53 -14.28
CA GLN A 21 79.67 -1.56 -14.08
C GLN A 21 79.99 -1.28 -12.60
N LYS A 22 79.08 -1.56 -11.67
CA LYS A 22 79.25 -1.18 -10.26
C LYS A 22 79.83 -2.32 -9.40
N TYR A 23 79.76 -3.57 -9.86
CA TYR A 23 80.24 -4.75 -9.13
C TYR A 23 81.01 -5.72 -10.05
N PRO A 24 82.27 -5.43 -10.41
CA PRO A 24 83.05 -6.21 -11.38
C PRO A 24 83.53 -7.59 -10.88
N LYS A 25 82.99 -8.09 -9.75
CA LYS A 25 83.39 -9.37 -9.13
C LYS A 25 82.23 -10.33 -8.88
N PHE A 26 81.18 -10.27 -9.71
CA PHE A 26 80.00 -11.14 -9.54
C PHE A 26 80.32 -12.64 -9.77
N ASP A 27 81.42 -12.96 -10.48
CA ASP A 27 81.87 -14.34 -10.72
C ASP A 27 82.64 -14.99 -9.56
N GLN A 28 82.79 -14.30 -8.41
CA GLN A 28 83.58 -14.81 -7.26
C GLN A 28 82.75 -15.42 -6.13
N GLY A 29 81.64 -16.10 -6.46
CA GLY A 29 80.94 -16.95 -5.48
C GLY A 29 80.29 -16.18 -4.33
N VAL A 30 79.65 -15.04 -4.61
CA VAL A 30 78.83 -14.35 -3.61
C VAL A 30 77.63 -15.25 -3.26
N ASN A 31 77.47 -15.59 -1.99
CA ASN A 31 76.34 -16.36 -1.51
C ASN A 31 75.04 -15.62 -1.87
N LEU A 32 74.18 -16.26 -2.68
CA LEU A 32 72.92 -15.69 -3.14
C LEU A 32 72.04 -15.23 -1.96
N SER A 33 72.13 -15.90 -0.80
CA SER A 33 71.45 -15.49 0.43
C SER A 33 71.96 -14.13 0.94
N ASP A 34 73.28 -13.92 0.96
CA ASP A 34 73.87 -12.65 1.42
C ASP A 34 73.63 -11.53 0.41
N PHE A 35 73.59 -11.86 -0.89
CA PHE A 35 73.18 -10.92 -1.93
C PHE A 35 71.71 -10.53 -1.80
N LEU A 36 70.80 -11.48 -1.60
CA LEU A 36 69.38 -11.21 -1.38
C LEU A 36 69.13 -10.47 -0.07
N LYS A 37 69.94 -10.72 0.96
CA LYS A 37 69.88 -10.01 2.23
C LYS A 37 70.41 -8.58 2.11
N ALA A 38 71.54 -8.37 1.43
CA ALA A 38 72.06 -7.05 1.13
C ALA A 38 71.14 -6.27 0.18
N ALA A 39 70.48 -6.94 -0.78
CA ALA A 39 69.46 -6.35 -1.65
C ALA A 39 68.16 -6.07 -0.90
N ALA A 40 67.75 -6.87 0.08
CA ALA A 40 66.63 -6.58 0.98
C ALA A 40 66.96 -5.40 1.92
N GLU A 41 68.20 -5.32 2.40
CA GLU A 41 68.71 -4.24 3.25
C GLU A 41 68.96 -2.95 2.46
N THR A 42 69.32 -3.02 1.17
CA THR A 42 69.44 -1.84 0.28
C THR A 42 68.15 -1.49 -0.46
N SER A 43 67.19 -2.41 -0.63
CA SER A 43 65.81 -2.09 -1.04
C SER A 43 64.97 -1.49 0.10
N SER A 44 65.57 -1.33 1.28
CA SER A 44 65.14 -0.33 2.27
C SER A 44 65.42 1.12 1.82
N LEU A 45 66.06 1.34 0.66
CA LEU A 45 65.80 2.52 -0.17
C LEU A 45 64.32 2.51 -0.48
N GLN A 46 63.55 3.07 0.45
CA GLN A 46 62.13 3.34 0.34
C GLN A 46 61.93 3.94 -1.05
N VAL A 47 61.40 3.12 -1.96
CA VAL A 47 60.78 3.64 -3.17
C VAL A 47 59.90 4.77 -2.65
N PRO A 48 60.11 6.02 -3.07
CA PRO A 48 59.35 7.15 -2.54
C PRO A 48 57.90 6.71 -2.59
N SER A 49 57.27 6.60 -1.42
CA SER A 49 55.88 6.19 -1.29
C SER A 49 55.12 6.93 -2.38
N LEU A 50 54.59 6.19 -3.36
CA LEU A 50 53.89 6.78 -4.50
C LEU A 50 52.90 7.80 -3.92
N LEU A 51 53.01 9.05 -4.38
CA LEU A 51 52.17 10.13 -3.86
C LEU A 51 50.70 9.70 -3.98
N PRO A 52 49.86 9.97 -2.96
CA PRO A 52 48.43 9.68 -3.05
C PRO A 52 47.85 10.33 -4.31
N GLU A 53 47.00 9.59 -5.01
CA GLU A 53 46.29 10.10 -6.18
C GLU A 53 45.02 10.86 -5.76
N PRO A 54 44.56 11.82 -6.57
CA PRO A 54 43.25 12.42 -6.35
C PRO A 54 42.15 11.35 -6.48
N ILE A 55 41.10 11.46 -5.68
CA ILE A 55 39.97 10.53 -5.79
C ILE A 55 39.13 10.92 -7.00
N THR A 56 39.01 9.98 -7.95
CA THR A 56 38.23 10.15 -9.19
C THR A 56 36.98 9.26 -9.24
N ILE A 57 36.73 8.48 -8.18
CA ILE A 57 35.58 7.58 -8.10
C ILE A 57 34.30 8.40 -7.94
N THR A 58 33.35 8.22 -8.86
CA THR A 58 32.03 8.85 -8.76
C THR A 58 31.21 8.24 -7.62
N VAL A 59 30.74 9.09 -6.71
CA VAL A 59 29.75 8.74 -5.69
C VAL A 59 28.38 8.68 -6.34
N LYS A 60 27.75 7.50 -6.35
CA LYS A 60 26.43 7.32 -6.97
C LYS A 60 25.34 7.92 -6.11
N THR A 61 24.31 8.45 -6.74
CA THR A 61 23.07 8.88 -6.09
C THR A 61 21.91 7.97 -6.52
N CYS A 62 20.90 7.88 -5.67
CA CYS A 62 19.60 7.32 -6.02
C CYS A 62 18.84 8.33 -6.89
N ASN A 63 18.79 8.08 -8.20
CA ASN A 63 17.94 8.84 -9.10
C ASN A 63 16.49 8.34 -9.00
N PHE A 64 15.68 9.04 -8.21
CA PHE A 64 14.25 8.74 -8.08
C PHE A 64 13.44 9.01 -9.35
N ASN A 65 13.96 9.77 -10.32
CA ASN A 65 13.27 9.96 -11.60
C ASN A 65 13.29 8.68 -12.44
N ASP A 66 14.39 7.93 -12.41
CA ASP A 66 14.46 6.60 -13.06
C ASP A 66 13.52 5.61 -12.37
N MET A 67 13.27 5.79 -11.07
CA MET A 67 12.29 5.02 -10.32
C MET A 67 10.85 5.45 -10.69
N ARG A 68 10.58 6.76 -10.86
CA ARG A 68 9.24 7.27 -11.24
C ARG A 68 8.75 6.80 -12.63
N LEU A 69 9.64 6.52 -13.59
CA LEU A 69 9.28 6.35 -14.99
C LEU A 69 8.86 4.93 -15.40
N SER A 70 8.99 3.92 -14.52
CA SER A 70 8.56 2.55 -14.84
C SER A 70 7.06 2.27 -14.58
N GLY A 71 6.33 3.22 -13.99
CA GLY A 71 4.87 3.13 -13.78
C GLY A 71 4.05 3.60 -14.98
N LYS A 72 4.24 3.02 -16.18
CA LYS A 72 3.34 3.25 -17.33
C LYS A 72 2.09 2.38 -17.22
N TRP A 73 1.22 2.62 -16.24
CA TRP A 73 -0.19 2.16 -16.33
C TRP A 73 -1.11 3.14 -15.60
N SER A 74 -1.79 3.98 -16.39
CA SER A 74 -3.03 4.66 -16.00
C SER A 74 -3.83 4.96 -17.27
N PRO A 75 -5.06 4.43 -17.41
CA PRO A 75 -6.05 5.00 -18.31
C PRO A 75 -6.88 6.05 -17.54
N LEU A 76 -6.35 7.29 -17.46
CA LEU A 76 -6.99 8.57 -17.08
C LEU A 76 -6.85 9.08 -15.61
N PRO A 77 -6.85 10.42 -15.41
CA PRO A 77 -5.86 11.40 -15.87
C PRO A 77 -4.87 11.78 -14.73
N PRO A 78 -3.75 12.44 -15.06
CA PRO A 78 -2.53 12.45 -14.27
C PRO A 78 -2.50 13.60 -13.27
N ASN A 79 -1.94 13.35 -12.09
CA ASN A 79 -1.23 14.40 -11.36
C ASN A 79 0.24 13.99 -11.22
N PRO A 80 1.20 14.83 -11.63
CA PRO A 80 2.59 14.46 -11.69
C PRO A 80 3.19 14.46 -10.28
N GLY A 81 3.41 13.26 -9.76
CA GLY A 81 4.33 13.03 -8.67
C GLY A 81 3.71 12.30 -7.50
N TYR A 82 4.34 11.16 -7.20
CA TYR A 82 4.19 10.31 -6.02
C TYR A 82 3.25 9.10 -6.17
N PHE A 83 3.88 7.94 -6.28
CA PHE A 83 3.33 6.62 -5.92
C PHE A 83 3.29 6.41 -4.40
N LEU A 84 3.38 7.46 -3.57
CA LEU A 84 3.37 7.31 -2.13
C LEU A 84 1.99 6.86 -1.64
N GLY A 85 1.88 5.58 -1.31
CA GLY A 85 0.97 5.12 -0.26
C GLY A 85 -0.52 5.07 -0.61
N ARG A 86 -0.90 4.65 -1.82
CA ARG A 86 -2.31 4.67 -2.26
C ARG A 86 -2.78 3.42 -2.98
N PHE A 87 -2.10 2.28 -2.87
CA PHE A 87 -2.62 1.03 -3.43
C PHE A 87 -4.03 0.73 -2.89
N GLY A 88 -4.25 0.94 -1.58
CA GLY A 88 -5.56 0.71 -0.96
C GLY A 88 -6.69 1.57 -1.55
N ARG A 89 -6.38 2.78 -2.06
CA ARG A 89 -7.40 3.67 -2.65
C ARG A 89 -7.97 3.15 -3.95
N TYR A 90 -7.23 2.35 -4.71
CA TYR A 90 -7.77 1.75 -5.93
C TYR A 90 -8.80 0.67 -5.60
N VAL A 91 -8.66 0.00 -4.45
CA VAL A 91 -9.62 -1.00 -3.97
C VAL A 91 -10.83 -0.32 -3.35
N ASP A 92 -10.63 0.58 -2.38
CA ASP A 92 -11.73 1.29 -1.70
C ASP A 92 -12.46 2.28 -2.61
N GLY A 93 -11.73 2.84 -3.59
CA GLY A 93 -12.25 3.75 -4.60
C GLY A 93 -12.86 3.07 -5.80
N ASN A 94 -12.81 1.72 -5.90
CA ASN A 94 -13.28 1.01 -7.08
C ASN A 94 -14.78 1.25 -7.32
N THR A 95 -15.11 1.82 -8.48
CA THR A 95 -16.47 2.21 -8.82
C THR A 95 -17.38 1.02 -9.09
N ALA A 96 -16.85 -0.05 -9.70
CA ALA A 96 -17.60 -1.28 -9.93
C ALA A 96 -17.99 -1.94 -8.61
N TYR A 97 -17.07 -2.04 -7.64
CA TYR A 97 -17.39 -2.57 -6.31
C TYR A 97 -18.49 -1.77 -5.62
N LYS A 98 -18.39 -0.43 -5.61
CA LYS A 98 -19.43 0.44 -5.03
C LYS A 98 -20.79 0.29 -5.70
N TYR A 99 -20.80 0.07 -7.01
CA TYR A 99 -22.03 -0.22 -7.73
C TYR A 99 -22.57 -1.61 -7.38
N ALA A 100 -21.70 -2.61 -7.24
CA ALA A 100 -22.06 -3.97 -6.88
C ALA A 100 -22.65 -4.10 -5.46
N GLU A 101 -22.30 -3.21 -4.52
CA GLU A 101 -22.87 -3.15 -3.16
C GLU A 101 -24.41 -3.01 -3.15
N LYS A 102 -25.00 -2.58 -4.27
CA LYS A 102 -26.44 -2.42 -4.47
C LYS A 102 -27.21 -3.74 -4.56
N TYR A 103 -26.60 -4.81 -5.06
CA TYR A 103 -27.31 -6.05 -5.43
C TYR A 103 -27.57 -7.04 -4.29
N PRO A 104 -26.67 -7.27 -3.33
CA PRO A 104 -26.91 -8.28 -2.29
C PRO A 104 -28.26 -8.09 -1.56
N PRO A 105 -28.68 -6.87 -1.18
CA PRO A 105 -30.00 -6.65 -0.58
C PRO A 105 -31.17 -6.98 -1.52
N LEU A 106 -31.02 -6.75 -2.83
CA LEU A 106 -32.02 -7.10 -3.85
C LEU A 106 -32.14 -8.62 -4.04
N LEU A 107 -31.01 -9.32 -3.94
CA LEU A 107 -30.91 -10.76 -4.19
C LEU A 107 -31.35 -11.61 -2.99
N GLN A 108 -31.13 -11.14 -1.76
CA GLN A 108 -31.47 -11.87 -0.52
C GLN A 108 -32.91 -12.41 -0.44
N PRO A 109 -33.97 -11.65 -0.79
CA PRO A 109 -35.34 -12.15 -0.70
C PRO A 109 -35.71 -13.15 -1.82
N ILE A 110 -34.88 -13.29 -2.86
CA ILE A 110 -35.16 -14.15 -4.01
C ILE A 110 -34.85 -15.60 -3.63
N GLN A 111 -35.86 -16.49 -3.68
CA GLN A 111 -35.70 -17.92 -3.39
C GLN A 111 -35.06 -18.73 -4.53
N ASP A 112 -34.73 -18.08 -5.64
CA ASP A 112 -34.07 -18.68 -6.79
C ASP A 112 -32.64 -19.18 -6.43
N PRO A 113 -32.28 -20.45 -6.77
CA PRO A 113 -30.92 -20.96 -6.59
C PRO A 113 -29.82 -20.09 -7.22
N ALA A 114 -30.11 -19.41 -8.34
CA ALA A 114 -29.20 -18.48 -9.00
C ALA A 114 -28.89 -17.26 -8.12
N ALA A 115 -29.88 -16.73 -7.38
CA ALA A 115 -29.66 -15.63 -6.44
C ALA A 115 -28.72 -16.07 -5.31
N GLN A 116 -28.90 -17.30 -4.80
CA GLN A 116 -28.04 -17.86 -3.77
C GLN A 116 -26.60 -18.08 -4.25
N LEU A 117 -26.39 -18.41 -5.53
CA LEU A 117 -25.07 -18.48 -6.13
C LEU A 117 -24.41 -17.10 -6.25
N LEU A 118 -25.18 -16.09 -6.67
CA LEU A 118 -24.68 -14.70 -6.75
C LEU A 118 -24.30 -14.14 -5.38
N LEU A 119 -25.07 -14.43 -4.33
CA LEU A 119 -24.71 -14.05 -2.96
C LEU A 119 -23.38 -14.69 -2.51
N LYS A 120 -23.10 -15.94 -2.90
CA LYS A 120 -21.78 -16.56 -2.67
C LYS A 120 -20.68 -15.89 -3.47
N ASP A 121 -20.96 -15.44 -4.69
CA ASP A 121 -19.99 -14.67 -5.48
C ASP A 121 -19.72 -13.29 -4.85
N TRP A 122 -20.74 -12.66 -4.26
CA TRP A 122 -20.55 -11.45 -3.45
C TRP A 122 -19.62 -11.67 -2.24
N ASP A 123 -19.76 -12.79 -1.53
CA ASP A 123 -18.84 -13.15 -0.44
C ASP A 123 -17.40 -13.29 -0.96
N LYS A 124 -17.21 -13.93 -2.13
CA LYS A 124 -15.89 -14.04 -2.77
C LYS A 124 -15.34 -12.66 -3.16
N ILE A 125 -16.18 -11.76 -3.66
CA ILE A 125 -15.79 -10.37 -3.97
C ILE A 125 -15.26 -9.68 -2.71
N ASN A 126 -15.95 -9.82 -1.56
CA ASN A 126 -15.52 -9.23 -0.28
C ASN A 126 -14.24 -9.85 0.28
N ILE A 127 -14.08 -11.17 0.14
CA ILE A 127 -12.81 -11.84 0.47
C ILE A 127 -11.68 -11.30 -0.41
N GLY A 128 -11.92 -11.20 -1.72
CA GLY A 128 -10.97 -10.62 -2.68
C GLY A 128 -10.56 -9.19 -2.31
N LYS A 129 -11.53 -8.35 -1.93
CA LYS A 129 -11.30 -6.99 -1.42
C LYS A 129 -10.34 -7.00 -0.22
N GLY A 130 -10.61 -7.83 0.77
CA GLY A 130 -9.77 -7.95 1.97
C GLY A 130 -8.33 -8.37 1.66
N LEU A 131 -8.15 -9.35 0.76
CA LEU A 131 -6.83 -9.80 0.31
C LEU A 131 -6.07 -8.70 -0.44
N LEU A 132 -6.74 -7.99 -1.34
CA LEU A 132 -6.15 -6.87 -2.09
C LEU A 132 -5.73 -5.72 -1.16
N LEU A 133 -6.57 -5.37 -0.17
CA LEU A 133 -6.25 -4.35 0.84
C LEU A 133 -5.06 -4.74 1.72
N GLY A 134 -4.99 -6.00 2.16
CA GLY A 134 -3.85 -6.50 2.94
C GLY A 134 -2.53 -6.40 2.17
N ARG A 135 -2.54 -6.80 0.90
CA ARG A 135 -1.37 -6.67 0.02
C ARG A 135 -1.04 -5.22 -0.31
N ALA A 136 -2.04 -4.38 -0.54
CA ALA A 136 -1.86 -2.96 -0.76
C ALA A 136 -1.12 -2.29 0.40
N SER A 137 -1.49 -2.58 1.64
CA SER A 137 -0.78 -2.06 2.83
C SER A 137 0.68 -2.50 2.88
N THR A 138 0.98 -3.74 2.47
CA THR A 138 2.36 -4.26 2.42
C THR A 138 3.19 -3.52 1.35
N LEU A 139 2.60 -3.27 0.18
CA LEU A 139 3.23 -2.49 -0.89
C LEU A 139 3.47 -1.04 -0.46
N ASP A 140 2.47 -0.38 0.15
CA ASP A 140 2.58 1.00 0.65
C ASP A 140 3.73 1.13 1.68
N ASN A 141 3.84 0.18 2.60
CA ASN A 141 4.93 0.15 3.59
C ASN A 141 6.30 -0.06 2.95
N THR A 142 6.38 -0.94 1.95
CA THR A 142 7.62 -1.25 1.24
C THR A 142 8.11 -0.06 0.41
N ASP A 143 7.21 0.60 -0.34
CA ASP A 143 7.50 1.81 -1.11
C ASP A 143 8.07 2.92 -0.21
N SER A 144 7.38 3.21 0.91
CA SER A 144 7.82 4.20 1.88
C SER A 144 9.20 3.87 2.47
N GLY A 145 9.47 2.59 2.75
CA GLY A 145 10.77 2.11 3.23
C GLY A 145 11.90 2.32 2.22
N ILE A 146 11.67 1.95 0.96
CA ILE A 146 12.63 2.15 -0.13
C ILE A 146 12.93 3.64 -0.33
N TYR A 147 11.89 4.48 -0.35
CA TYR A 147 12.02 5.92 -0.52
C TYR A 147 12.86 6.56 0.59
N LYS A 148 12.57 6.25 1.86
CA LYS A 148 13.33 6.77 3.01
C LYS A 148 14.81 6.39 2.94
N ARG A 149 15.11 5.14 2.60
CA ARG A 149 16.51 4.68 2.45
C ARG A 149 17.22 5.34 1.27
N GLY A 150 16.53 5.56 0.15
CA GLY A 150 17.10 6.29 -0.98
C GLY A 150 17.43 7.75 -0.65
N ILE A 151 16.61 8.43 0.18
CA ILE A 151 16.93 9.78 0.67
C ILE A 151 18.18 9.75 1.54
N ALA A 152 18.27 8.81 2.47
CA ALA A 152 19.44 8.67 3.34
C ALA A 152 20.72 8.43 2.53
N LEU A 153 20.67 7.56 1.52
CA LEU A 153 21.79 7.34 0.60
C LEU A 153 22.15 8.61 -0.19
N ASN A 154 21.18 9.41 -0.63
CA ASN A 154 21.48 10.68 -1.30
C ASN A 154 22.17 11.70 -0.37
N GLN A 155 21.80 11.72 0.91
CA GLN A 155 22.46 12.56 1.91
C GLN A 155 23.89 12.07 2.19
N GLU A 156 24.08 10.75 2.33
CA GLU A 156 25.41 10.14 2.46
C GLU A 156 26.29 10.45 1.25
N ALA A 157 25.73 10.38 0.04
CA ALA A 157 26.44 10.73 -1.19
C ALA A 157 26.94 12.18 -1.18
N ALA A 158 26.11 13.12 -0.73
CA ALA A 158 26.50 14.53 -0.61
C ALA A 158 27.66 14.70 0.40
N ALA A 159 27.57 14.07 1.57
CA ALA A 159 28.61 14.13 2.59
C ALA A 159 29.95 13.52 2.10
N LEU A 160 29.89 12.40 1.35
CA LEU A 160 31.07 11.79 0.73
C LEU A 160 31.69 12.70 -0.33
N ASN A 161 30.89 13.37 -1.16
CA ASN A 161 31.43 14.33 -2.15
C ASN A 161 32.14 15.52 -1.49
N GLU A 162 31.56 16.08 -0.42
CA GLU A 162 32.24 17.12 0.35
C GLU A 162 33.55 16.62 0.98
N GLU A 163 33.60 15.37 1.41
CA GLU A 163 34.82 14.77 1.94
C GLU A 163 35.90 14.55 0.86
N ILE A 164 35.50 14.17 -0.35
CA ILE A 164 36.38 14.08 -1.52
C ILE A 164 36.99 15.46 -1.83
N ASP A 165 36.19 16.52 -1.81
CA ASP A 165 36.67 17.88 -2.05
C ASP A 165 37.70 18.31 -0.99
N ARG A 166 37.45 18.00 0.29
CA ARG A 166 38.40 18.26 1.39
C ARG A 166 39.70 17.48 1.20
N TYR A 167 39.63 16.19 0.89
CA TYR A 167 40.80 15.35 0.63
C TYR A 167 41.62 15.89 -0.55
N ASN A 168 40.96 16.23 -1.67
CA ASN A 168 41.64 16.73 -2.87
C ASN A 168 42.30 18.10 -2.62
N ALA A 169 41.69 18.97 -1.83
CA ALA A 169 42.28 20.24 -1.41
C ALA A 169 43.53 20.04 -0.54
N ASP A 170 43.47 19.11 0.43
CA ASP A 170 44.61 18.81 1.32
C ASP A 170 45.76 18.13 0.55
N LEU A 171 45.45 17.22 -0.38
CA LEU A 171 46.41 16.63 -1.30
C LEU A 171 47.11 17.70 -2.16
N ALA A 172 46.37 18.68 -2.68
CA ALA A 172 46.94 19.77 -3.45
C ALA A 172 47.89 20.64 -2.60
N LYS A 173 47.54 20.89 -1.34
CA LYS A 173 48.39 21.61 -0.38
C LYS A 173 49.66 20.83 -0.06
N TYR A 174 49.55 19.53 0.20
CA TYR A 174 50.69 18.64 0.40
C TYR A 174 51.62 18.65 -0.82
N LYS A 175 51.09 18.52 -2.04
CA LYS A 175 51.89 18.63 -3.27
C LYS A 175 52.61 19.98 -3.37
N LYS A 176 51.99 21.08 -2.96
CA LYS A 176 52.65 22.40 -2.96
C LYS A 176 53.79 22.50 -1.95
N GLU A 177 53.61 21.96 -0.74
CA GLU A 177 54.54 22.15 0.38
C GLU A 177 55.64 21.07 0.50
N CYS A 178 55.36 19.84 0.02
CA CYS A 178 56.19 18.66 0.33
C CYS A 178 56.78 17.94 -0.90
N THR A 179 56.47 18.33 -2.15
CA THR A 179 56.92 17.58 -3.37
C THR A 179 58.44 17.41 -3.48
N ASN A 180 59.24 18.32 -2.92
CA ASN A 180 60.71 18.24 -2.94
C ASN A 180 61.33 18.35 -1.53
N VAL A 181 60.53 18.16 -0.47
CA VAL A 181 60.97 18.34 0.91
C VAL A 181 60.80 17.04 1.67
N VAL A 182 61.92 16.40 2.02
CA VAL A 182 61.92 15.24 2.91
C VAL A 182 62.03 15.73 4.35
N SER A 183 60.90 15.74 5.05
CA SER A 183 60.83 16.05 6.48
C SER A 183 59.90 15.06 7.17
N GLU A 184 60.11 14.81 8.47
CA GLU A 184 59.24 13.95 9.27
C GLU A 184 57.76 14.41 9.19
N LYS A 185 57.53 15.73 9.19
CA LYS A 185 56.20 16.31 8.97
C LYS A 185 55.57 15.86 7.65
N CYS A 186 56.30 15.98 6.54
CA CYS A 186 55.81 15.58 5.22
C CYS A 186 55.60 14.07 5.13
N THR A 187 56.47 13.25 5.73
CA THR A 187 56.30 11.79 5.79
C THR A 187 55.03 11.40 6.56
N ASN A 188 54.79 12.01 7.71
CA ASN A 188 53.58 11.72 8.50
C ASN A 188 52.31 12.16 7.76
N TRP A 189 52.31 13.36 7.16
CA TRP A 189 51.17 13.85 6.38
C TRP A 189 50.87 12.94 5.18
N ASN A 190 51.90 12.47 4.46
CA ASN A 190 51.73 11.51 3.36
C ASN A 190 51.08 10.21 3.83
N ASN A 191 51.50 9.67 4.98
CA ASN A 191 50.92 8.46 5.56
C ASN A 191 49.45 8.66 5.95
N ASP A 192 49.11 9.83 6.48
CA ASP A 192 47.73 10.17 6.84
C ASP A 192 46.85 10.36 5.61
N LEU A 193 47.36 10.96 4.54
CA LEU A 193 46.66 11.06 3.25
C LEU A 193 46.39 9.68 2.64
N HIS A 194 47.35 8.75 2.68
CA HIS A 194 47.12 7.37 2.22
C HIS A 194 46.03 6.65 3.03
N LYS A 195 46.08 6.77 4.36
CA LYS A 195 45.03 6.19 5.22
C LYS A 195 43.66 6.81 4.95
N TRP A 196 43.60 8.13 4.77
CA TRP A 196 42.36 8.83 4.45
C TRP A 196 41.82 8.41 3.08
N HIS A 197 42.67 8.38 2.06
CA HIS A 197 42.34 7.92 0.72
C HIS A 197 41.72 6.52 0.75
N ASP A 198 42.41 5.55 1.34
CA ASP A 198 41.94 4.16 1.37
C ASP A 198 40.61 4.03 2.14
N GLY A 199 40.48 4.75 3.26
CA GLY A 199 39.24 4.77 4.04
C GLY A 199 38.07 5.47 3.31
N LEU A 200 38.34 6.48 2.49
CA LEU A 200 37.32 7.15 1.69
C LEU A 200 36.90 6.29 0.49
N VAL A 201 37.85 5.66 -0.21
CA VAL A 201 37.56 4.71 -1.30
C VAL A 201 36.71 3.53 -0.82
N ASP A 202 37.03 2.93 0.33
CA ASP A 202 36.23 1.84 0.91
C ASP A 202 34.78 2.27 1.21
N ARG A 203 34.59 3.44 1.83
CA ARG A 203 33.26 3.98 2.12
C ARG A 203 32.47 4.29 0.85
N ILE A 204 33.09 4.90 -0.16
CA ILE A 204 32.44 5.16 -1.46
C ILE A 204 32.00 3.84 -2.13
N ASN A 205 32.84 2.80 -2.08
CA ASN A 205 32.49 1.50 -2.66
C ASN A 205 31.31 0.85 -1.91
N LYS A 206 31.30 0.90 -0.57
CA LYS A 206 30.17 0.42 0.25
C LYS A 206 28.88 1.17 -0.06
N HIS A 207 28.95 2.50 -0.12
CA HIS A 207 27.82 3.35 -0.52
C HIS A 207 27.29 2.99 -1.91
N ASN A 208 28.18 2.92 -2.91
CA ASN A 208 27.82 2.56 -4.28
C ASN A 208 27.20 1.16 -4.38
N GLN A 209 27.61 0.21 -3.53
CA GLN A 209 27.00 -1.10 -3.43
C GLN A 209 25.62 -1.04 -2.76
N ALA A 210 25.44 -0.23 -1.73
CA ALA A 210 24.13 0.00 -1.11
C ALA A 210 23.12 0.59 -2.10
N VAL A 211 23.55 1.57 -2.92
CA VAL A 211 22.73 2.12 -4.02
C VAL A 211 22.34 1.04 -5.03
N ALA A 212 23.27 0.15 -5.39
CA ALA A 212 22.98 -0.95 -6.30
C ALA A 212 21.98 -1.96 -5.70
N ASN A 213 22.13 -2.30 -4.42
CA ASN A 213 21.21 -3.20 -3.71
C ASN A 213 19.80 -2.60 -3.62
N LEU A 214 19.68 -1.30 -3.31
CA LEU A 214 18.38 -0.62 -3.28
C LEU A 214 17.69 -0.65 -4.65
N LYS A 215 18.45 -0.55 -5.74
CA LYS A 215 17.91 -0.68 -7.11
C LYS A 215 17.34 -2.07 -7.38
N VAL A 216 18.00 -3.13 -6.90
CA VAL A 216 17.49 -4.51 -7.01
C VAL A 216 16.19 -4.65 -6.22
N GLU A 217 16.16 -4.17 -4.97
CA GLU A 217 14.97 -4.19 -4.13
C GLU A 217 13.79 -3.44 -4.78
N TYR A 218 14.06 -2.27 -5.35
CA TYR A 218 13.04 -1.50 -6.08
C TYR A 218 12.46 -2.27 -7.27
N ASN A 219 13.29 -2.96 -8.05
CA ASN A 219 12.80 -3.77 -9.17
C ASN A 219 11.92 -4.92 -8.68
N THR A 220 12.27 -5.57 -7.56
CA THR A 220 11.44 -6.59 -6.93
C THR A 220 10.11 -6.03 -6.43
N PHE A 221 10.13 -4.84 -5.83
CA PHE A 221 8.92 -4.12 -5.45
C PHE A 221 8.02 -3.84 -6.66
N MET A 222 8.59 -3.33 -7.77
CA MET A 222 7.83 -3.04 -9.00
C MET A 222 7.19 -4.29 -9.61
N ALA A 223 7.88 -5.43 -9.59
CA ALA A 223 7.30 -6.70 -10.02
C ALA A 223 6.10 -7.10 -9.13
N SER A 224 6.24 -6.96 -7.81
CA SER A 224 5.17 -7.26 -6.85
C SER A 224 3.96 -6.35 -7.02
N ALA A 225 4.20 -5.05 -7.27
CA ALA A 225 3.16 -4.07 -7.55
C ALA A 225 2.44 -4.39 -8.88
N SER A 226 3.17 -4.81 -9.92
CA SER A 226 2.57 -5.24 -11.19
C SER A 226 1.61 -6.41 -10.99
N THR A 227 2.05 -7.48 -10.31
CA THR A 227 1.17 -8.63 -10.02
C THR A 227 -0.06 -8.23 -9.22
N TRP A 228 0.09 -7.30 -8.26
CA TRP A 228 -1.05 -6.79 -7.51
C TRP A 228 -2.06 -6.03 -8.40
N PHE A 229 -1.61 -5.28 -9.40
CA PHE A 229 -2.51 -4.65 -10.37
C PHE A 229 -3.21 -5.68 -11.25
N ASP A 230 -2.53 -6.74 -11.68
CA ASP A 230 -3.16 -7.84 -12.43
C ASP A 230 -4.29 -8.48 -11.61
N ASP A 231 -4.04 -8.72 -10.32
CA ASP A 231 -5.05 -9.26 -9.40
C ASP A 231 -6.21 -8.28 -9.17
N LEU A 232 -5.94 -6.98 -9.05
CA LEU A 232 -6.96 -5.94 -8.97
C LEU A 232 -7.86 -5.93 -10.21
N THR A 233 -7.26 -6.01 -11.41
CA THR A 233 -8.01 -6.07 -12.67
C THR A 233 -8.84 -7.35 -12.76
N ALA A 234 -8.31 -8.50 -12.37
CA ALA A 234 -9.07 -9.76 -12.35
C ALA A 234 -10.26 -9.69 -11.38
N TRP A 235 -10.06 -9.11 -10.20
CA TRP A 235 -11.12 -8.88 -9.23
C TRP A 235 -12.19 -7.91 -9.75
N GLU A 236 -11.80 -6.83 -10.42
CA GLU A 236 -12.74 -5.89 -11.05
C GLU A 236 -13.57 -6.56 -12.14
N GLN A 237 -12.96 -7.38 -13.01
CA GLN A 237 -13.71 -8.14 -14.02
C GLN A 237 -14.71 -9.12 -13.39
N PHE A 238 -14.33 -9.75 -12.27
CA PHE A 238 -15.24 -10.61 -11.52
C PHE A 238 -16.45 -9.83 -10.97
N ILE A 239 -16.23 -8.61 -10.46
CA ILE A 239 -17.31 -7.72 -10.02
C ILE A 239 -18.24 -7.34 -11.18
N LEU A 240 -17.70 -6.97 -12.33
CA LEU A 240 -18.51 -6.59 -13.50
C LEU A 240 -19.39 -7.75 -13.97
N THR A 241 -18.86 -8.98 -13.98
CA THR A 241 -19.64 -10.18 -14.29
C THR A 241 -20.73 -10.45 -13.24
N PHE A 242 -20.44 -10.19 -11.96
CA PHE A 242 -21.44 -10.29 -10.89
C PHE A 242 -22.57 -9.28 -11.10
N ILE A 243 -22.24 -8.01 -11.40
CA ILE A 243 -23.22 -6.95 -11.65
C ILE A 243 -24.14 -7.35 -12.80
N GLU A 244 -23.60 -7.76 -13.95
CA GLU A 244 -24.38 -8.14 -15.13
C GLU A 244 -25.41 -9.23 -14.80
N LYS A 245 -24.98 -10.29 -14.10
CA LYS A 245 -25.86 -11.40 -13.71
C LYS A 245 -26.88 -10.98 -12.66
N ALA A 246 -26.49 -10.14 -11.71
CA ALA A 246 -27.37 -9.65 -10.66
C ALA A 246 -28.43 -8.70 -11.20
N GLU A 247 -28.08 -7.84 -12.15
CA GLU A 247 -29.04 -6.99 -12.88
C GLU A 247 -30.07 -7.82 -13.64
N ALA A 248 -29.62 -8.81 -14.41
CA ALA A 248 -30.51 -9.69 -15.16
C ALA A 248 -31.51 -10.39 -14.23
N LEU A 249 -31.04 -10.96 -13.11
CA LEU A 249 -31.90 -11.68 -12.17
C LEU A 249 -32.83 -10.74 -11.38
N ALA A 250 -32.36 -9.55 -11.01
CA ALA A 250 -33.18 -8.56 -10.32
C ALA A 250 -34.33 -8.07 -11.22
N HIS A 251 -34.07 -7.85 -12.51
CA HIS A 251 -35.09 -7.46 -13.48
C HIS A 251 -36.14 -8.54 -13.71
N ASP A 252 -35.75 -9.82 -13.68
CA ASP A 252 -36.68 -10.94 -13.88
C ASP A 252 -37.60 -11.19 -12.66
N THR A 253 -37.19 -10.74 -11.48
CA THR A 253 -37.89 -11.02 -10.20
C THR A 253 -38.65 -9.82 -9.63
N GLY A 254 -38.46 -8.62 -10.20
CA GLY A 254 -39.07 -7.39 -9.74
C GLY A 254 -39.03 -6.24 -10.75
N ASN A 255 -40.00 -5.34 -10.67
CA ASN A 255 -40.13 -4.19 -11.58
C ASN A 255 -39.30 -2.96 -11.14
N CYS A 256 -38.60 -3.00 -10.02
CA CYS A 256 -37.84 -1.86 -9.51
C CYS A 256 -36.37 -1.91 -9.92
N THR A 257 -35.85 -0.75 -10.33
CA THR A 257 -34.41 -0.48 -10.31
C THR A 257 -33.91 -0.26 -8.87
N TYR A 258 -32.60 -0.37 -8.62
CA TYR A 258 -32.05 -0.08 -7.28
C TYR A 258 -32.39 1.33 -6.80
N ASP A 259 -32.30 2.33 -7.68
CA ASP A 259 -32.56 3.73 -7.33
C ASP A 259 -34.05 3.96 -6.95
N GLU A 260 -34.95 3.06 -7.36
CA GLU A 260 -36.34 3.04 -6.91
C GLU A 260 -36.55 2.20 -5.65
N TRP A 261 -35.83 1.09 -5.52
CA TRP A 261 -35.92 0.18 -4.38
C TRP A 261 -35.31 0.82 -3.11
N GLU A 262 -34.14 1.46 -3.22
CA GLU A 262 -33.42 2.05 -2.09
C GLU A 262 -34.27 3.02 -1.25
N PRO A 263 -34.96 4.04 -1.81
CA PRO A 263 -35.79 4.93 -1.00
C PRO A 263 -36.98 4.20 -0.36
N LEU A 264 -37.53 3.18 -1.00
CA LEU A 264 -38.63 2.37 -0.46
C LEU A 264 -38.16 1.47 0.68
N GLN A 265 -37.00 0.83 0.52
CA GLN A 265 -36.39 0.04 1.57
C GLN A 265 -35.99 0.94 2.75
N LYS A 266 -35.44 2.13 2.49
CA LYS A 266 -35.15 3.10 3.54
C LYS A 266 -36.40 3.53 4.30
N ALA A 267 -37.54 3.69 3.62
CA ALA A 267 -38.81 3.95 4.28
C ALA A 267 -39.23 2.76 5.17
N VAL A 268 -39.08 1.53 4.67
CA VAL A 268 -39.30 0.31 5.47
C VAL A 268 -38.40 0.31 6.70
N ASP A 269 -37.09 0.53 6.55
CA ASP A 269 -36.15 0.53 7.67
C ASP A 269 -36.49 1.63 8.68
N THR A 270 -36.86 2.82 8.20
CA THR A 270 -37.23 3.97 9.04
C THR A 270 -38.50 3.73 9.85
N TYR A 271 -39.52 3.11 9.26
CA TYR A 271 -40.84 2.99 9.89
C TYR A 271 -41.08 1.64 10.54
N CYS A 272 -40.41 0.57 10.10
CA CYS A 272 -40.62 -0.79 10.58
C CYS A 272 -39.53 -1.31 11.50
N HIS A 273 -38.30 -0.78 11.46
CA HIS A 273 -37.23 -1.20 12.37
C HIS A 273 -37.14 -0.27 13.60
N GLY A 274 -36.84 -0.84 14.77
CA GLY A 274 -36.67 -0.10 16.02
C GLY A 274 -37.67 -0.50 17.11
N VAL A 275 -38.05 0.46 17.97
CA VAL A 275 -38.95 0.24 19.12
C VAL A 275 -40.24 -0.45 18.66
N GLU A 276 -40.51 -1.63 19.21
CA GLU A 276 -41.72 -2.40 18.93
C GLU A 276 -42.97 -1.52 19.10
N PHE A 277 -43.75 -1.37 18.03
CA PHE A 277 -45.01 -0.61 18.04
C PHE A 277 -46.21 -1.49 18.38
N HIS A 278 -45.98 -2.53 19.19
CA HIS A 278 -47.02 -3.43 19.63
C HIS A 278 -47.84 -2.70 20.69
N CYS A 279 -49.10 -2.43 20.40
CA CYS A 279 -50.03 -2.15 21.48
C CYS A 279 -50.23 -3.45 22.25
N GLY A 280 -49.50 -3.63 23.37
CA GLY A 280 -49.58 -4.83 24.20
C GLY A 280 -50.97 -5.01 24.80
N GLN A 281 -51.31 -6.24 25.18
CA GLN A 281 -52.51 -6.49 25.98
C GLN A 281 -52.45 -5.66 27.26
N TRP A 282 -53.50 -4.88 27.48
CA TRP A 282 -53.73 -4.11 28.70
C TRP A 282 -53.49 -5.00 29.93
N ASN A 283 -52.49 -4.67 30.75
CA ASN A 283 -52.23 -5.36 32.01
C ASN A 283 -52.72 -4.50 33.19
N PRO A 284 -53.71 -4.93 33.96
CA PRO A 284 -54.23 -4.16 35.11
C PRO A 284 -53.21 -3.90 36.22
N THR A 285 -52.10 -4.65 36.26
CA THR A 285 -51.05 -4.52 37.30
C THR A 285 -49.84 -3.69 36.88
N ASN A 286 -49.77 -3.26 35.61
CA ASN A 286 -48.70 -2.39 35.12
C ASN A 286 -49.30 -1.42 34.10
N PRO A 287 -49.62 -0.16 34.48
CA PRO A 287 -50.32 0.78 33.61
C PRO A 287 -49.45 1.07 32.39
N ILE A 288 -49.71 0.37 31.28
CA ILE A 288 -50.70 0.71 30.25
C ILE A 288 -50.26 2.04 29.64
N LEU A 289 -49.55 1.91 28.53
CA LEU A 289 -49.21 2.97 27.60
C LEU A 289 -50.38 3.95 27.51
N ASP A 290 -50.08 5.25 27.67
CA ASP A 290 -51.11 6.27 27.64
C ASP A 290 -51.72 6.42 26.24
N CYS A 291 -52.88 7.07 26.15
CA CYS A 291 -53.54 7.33 24.88
C CYS A 291 -52.64 7.99 23.82
N PRO A 292 -51.78 8.99 24.17
CA PRO A 292 -50.73 9.47 23.28
C PRO A 292 -49.82 8.37 22.73
N THR A 293 -49.34 7.46 23.56
CA THR A 293 -48.44 6.37 23.15
C THR A 293 -49.13 5.37 22.23
N TRP A 294 -50.38 4.98 22.52
CA TRP A 294 -51.14 4.12 21.60
C TRP A 294 -51.41 4.79 20.26
N ARG A 295 -51.70 6.10 20.24
CA ARG A 295 -51.87 6.86 18.99
C ARG A 295 -50.55 6.93 18.21
N LEU A 296 -49.41 7.08 18.89
CA LEU A 296 -48.09 7.02 18.26
C LEU A 296 -47.82 5.62 17.67
N PHE A 297 -48.13 4.56 18.39
CA PHE A 297 -47.96 3.18 17.90
C PHE A 297 -48.87 2.87 16.71
N LEU A 298 -50.13 3.34 16.74
CA LEU A 298 -51.03 3.27 15.60
C LEU A 298 -50.45 4.00 14.38
N ALA A 299 -49.96 5.22 14.55
CA ALA A 299 -49.35 6.00 13.46
C ALA A 299 -48.11 5.29 12.89
N LYS A 300 -47.26 4.71 13.73
CA LYS A 300 -46.11 3.90 13.29
C LYS A 300 -46.52 2.63 12.57
N GLY A 301 -47.52 1.91 13.09
CA GLY A 301 -48.06 0.70 12.45
C GLY A 301 -48.60 1.00 11.05
N LEU A 302 -49.32 2.10 10.88
CA LEU A 302 -49.79 2.58 9.57
C LEU A 302 -48.62 2.93 8.64
N ALA A 303 -47.63 3.69 9.12
CA ALA A 303 -46.47 4.04 8.31
C ALA A 303 -45.65 2.81 7.88
N CYS A 304 -45.48 1.82 8.77
CA CYS A 304 -44.81 0.57 8.44
C CYS A 304 -45.62 -0.26 7.44
N TYR A 305 -46.94 -0.37 7.60
CA TYR A 305 -47.81 -1.03 6.64
C TYR A 305 -47.68 -0.37 5.25
N ASP A 306 -47.82 0.95 5.16
CA ASP A 306 -47.71 1.68 3.89
C ASP A 306 -46.33 1.49 3.26
N ALA A 307 -45.25 1.54 4.05
CA ALA A 307 -43.90 1.32 3.53
C ALA A 307 -43.71 -0.10 2.99
N ARG A 308 -44.15 -1.13 3.72
CA ARG A 308 -44.07 -2.54 3.30
C ARG A 308 -44.94 -2.80 2.08
N HIS A 309 -46.16 -2.27 2.06
CA HIS A 309 -47.07 -2.40 0.92
C HIS A 309 -46.49 -1.75 -0.33
N ASN A 310 -46.00 -0.50 -0.23
CA ASN A 310 -45.46 0.23 -1.37
C ASN A 310 -44.25 -0.49 -1.99
N ILE A 311 -43.31 -0.99 -1.18
CA ILE A 311 -42.16 -1.74 -1.71
C ILE A 311 -42.59 -3.10 -2.27
N ASN A 312 -43.53 -3.80 -1.62
CA ASN A 312 -44.01 -5.10 -2.09
C ASN A 312 -44.72 -4.98 -3.43
N THR A 313 -45.64 -4.03 -3.55
CA THR A 313 -46.38 -3.79 -4.79
C THR A 313 -45.47 -3.28 -5.90
N LYS A 314 -44.64 -2.25 -5.63
CA LYS A 314 -43.83 -1.64 -6.68
C LYS A 314 -42.67 -2.54 -7.12
N CYS A 315 -41.95 -3.13 -6.18
CA CYS A 315 -40.72 -3.85 -6.49
C CYS A 315 -40.91 -5.34 -6.65
N TYR A 316 -41.94 -5.93 -6.06
CA TYR A 316 -42.15 -7.37 -6.06
C TYR A 316 -43.53 -7.79 -6.60
N ASN A 317 -44.30 -6.87 -7.21
CA ASN A 317 -45.66 -7.10 -7.71
C ASN A 317 -46.61 -7.74 -6.66
N GLY A 318 -46.36 -7.49 -5.38
CA GLY A 318 -47.10 -8.07 -4.25
C GLY A 318 -46.71 -9.52 -3.90
N GLY A 319 -45.75 -10.11 -4.60
CA GLY A 319 -45.37 -11.52 -4.48
C GLY A 319 -44.34 -11.83 -3.40
N ASN A 320 -43.79 -10.84 -2.69
CA ASN A 320 -42.76 -11.09 -1.69
C ASN A 320 -43.38 -11.55 -0.36
N PRO A 321 -43.19 -12.82 0.08
CA PRO A 321 -43.85 -13.36 1.26
C PRO A 321 -43.40 -12.67 2.55
N THR A 322 -42.16 -12.20 2.63
CA THR A 322 -41.63 -11.49 3.81
C THR A 322 -42.30 -10.12 3.99
N HIS A 323 -42.47 -9.36 2.90
CA HIS A 323 -43.21 -8.11 2.96
C HIS A 323 -44.69 -8.35 3.26
N THR A 324 -45.32 -9.35 2.63
CA THR A 324 -46.71 -9.74 2.90
C THR A 324 -46.95 -10.15 4.36
N GLU A 325 -46.04 -10.93 4.95
CA GLU A 325 -46.12 -11.29 6.37
C GLU A 325 -45.99 -10.06 7.27
N ALA A 326 -45.04 -9.17 6.99
CA ALA A 326 -44.84 -7.94 7.75
C ALA A 326 -46.05 -6.98 7.63
N GLU A 327 -46.65 -6.86 6.44
CA GLU A 327 -47.91 -6.13 6.22
C GLU A 327 -49.03 -6.69 7.11
N ASN A 328 -49.21 -8.02 7.13
CA ASN A 328 -50.21 -8.68 7.95
C ASN A 328 -49.98 -8.47 9.46
N ASN A 329 -48.73 -8.50 9.89
CA ASN A 329 -48.38 -8.24 11.29
C ASN A 329 -48.64 -6.77 11.66
N ALA A 330 -48.35 -5.82 10.76
CA ALA A 330 -48.69 -4.41 10.95
C ALA A 330 -50.22 -4.21 11.04
N ILE A 331 -51.01 -4.86 10.18
CA ILE A 331 -52.49 -4.82 10.24
C ILE A 331 -53.00 -5.31 11.59
N LYS A 332 -52.48 -6.44 12.11
CA LYS A 332 -52.87 -6.96 13.43
C LYS A 332 -52.55 -5.96 14.54
N ALA A 333 -51.38 -5.33 14.50
CA ALA A 333 -50.98 -4.32 15.47
C ALA A 333 -51.89 -3.08 15.41
N ILE A 334 -52.17 -2.58 14.20
CA ILE A 334 -53.10 -1.47 13.94
C ILE A 334 -54.47 -1.75 14.56
N ALA A 335 -55.04 -2.94 14.28
CA ALA A 335 -56.34 -3.34 14.79
C ALA A 335 -56.38 -3.40 16.32
N ASN A 336 -55.30 -3.91 16.95
CA ASN A 336 -55.23 -3.96 18.40
C ASN A 336 -55.09 -2.57 19.04
N CYS A 337 -54.27 -1.68 18.45
CA CYS A 337 -54.15 -0.29 18.90
C CYS A 337 -55.49 0.45 18.80
N GLN A 338 -56.20 0.31 17.68
CA GLN A 338 -57.52 0.90 17.49
C GLN A 338 -58.52 0.40 18.54
N LYS A 339 -58.53 -0.91 18.82
CA LYS A 339 -59.38 -1.49 19.87
C LYS A 339 -59.12 -0.85 21.24
N LEU A 340 -57.86 -0.72 21.64
CA LEU A 340 -57.47 -0.15 22.95
C LEU A 340 -57.78 1.35 23.03
N ILE A 341 -57.47 2.11 21.99
CA ILE A 341 -57.84 3.54 21.91
C ILE A 341 -59.36 3.70 22.04
N ASN A 342 -60.11 2.89 21.30
CA ASN A 342 -61.57 2.85 21.34
C ASN A 342 -62.14 2.18 22.59
N GLN A 343 -61.34 1.73 23.54
CA GLN A 343 -61.84 1.21 24.82
C GLN A 343 -61.56 2.20 25.95
N PHE A 344 -60.43 2.90 25.89
CA PHE A 344 -59.89 3.62 27.04
C PHE A 344 -59.68 5.13 26.82
N CYS A 345 -59.72 5.63 25.58
CA CYS A 345 -59.35 7.03 25.26
C CYS A 345 -60.53 7.98 24.99
N TRP A 346 -61.76 7.59 25.34
CA TRP A 346 -63.00 8.31 24.99
C TRP A 346 -63.10 9.73 25.55
N ASN A 347 -62.36 10.05 26.63
CA ASN A 347 -62.42 11.35 27.29
C ASN A 347 -61.23 12.28 27.00
N SER A 348 -60.31 11.86 26.12
CA SER A 348 -59.12 12.64 25.76
C SER A 348 -59.23 13.16 24.33
N CYS A 349 -59.87 14.32 24.18
CA CYS A 349 -59.92 15.11 22.94
C CYS A 349 -58.49 15.44 22.47
N GLY A 350 -57.96 14.60 21.59
CA GLY A 350 -56.81 14.95 20.76
C GLY A 350 -57.18 14.67 19.30
N PRO A 351 -56.46 15.28 18.34
CA PRO A 351 -56.86 15.30 16.94
C PRO A 351 -57.12 13.88 16.41
N ILE A 352 -58.26 13.72 15.73
CA ILE A 352 -58.61 12.50 15.01
C ILE A 352 -57.58 12.34 13.90
N ILE A 353 -56.70 11.34 14.02
CA ILE A 353 -55.83 10.95 12.92
C ILE A 353 -56.75 10.35 11.85
N PRO A 354 -56.82 10.93 10.63
CA PRO A 354 -57.71 10.42 9.60
C PRO A 354 -57.27 9.00 9.23
N VAL A 355 -58.11 8.03 9.60
CA VAL A 355 -57.94 6.64 9.17
C VAL A 355 -58.33 6.60 7.70
N ARG A 356 -57.34 6.47 6.78
CA ARG A 356 -57.67 5.99 5.44
C ARG A 356 -58.36 4.64 5.62
N ARG A 357 -59.58 4.50 5.08
CA ARG A 357 -60.25 3.19 5.03
C ARG A 357 -59.43 2.30 4.11
N TYR A 358 -58.49 1.54 4.68
CA TYR A 358 -57.92 0.39 4.01
C TYR A 358 -59.06 -0.63 3.91
N GLY A 359 -59.45 -0.96 2.69
CA GLY A 359 -60.57 -1.85 2.38
C GLY A 359 -60.28 -3.28 2.85
N LEU A 360 -60.45 -3.54 4.14
CA LEU A 360 -60.52 -4.88 4.70
C LEU A 360 -61.98 -5.35 4.56
N GLY A 361 -62.28 -6.00 3.44
CA GLY A 361 -63.46 -6.88 3.36
C GLY A 361 -63.15 -8.14 4.16
N PHE A 362 -63.75 -8.26 5.34
CA PHE A 362 -63.85 -9.51 6.08
C PHE A 362 -64.95 -10.39 5.49
#